data_AF-A0A9P5W1S9-F1
#
_entry.id   AF-A0A9P5W1S9-F1
#
_cell.length_a   1.000
_cell.length_b   1.000
_cell.length_c   1.000
_cell.angle_alpha   90.00
_cell.angle_beta   90.00
_cell.angle_gamma   90.00
#
_symmetry.space_group_name_H-M   'P 1'
#
loop_
_entity.id
_entity.type
_entity.pdbx_description
1 polymer ?
#
loop_
_entity_poly.entity_id
_entity_poly.type
_entity_poly.pdbx_seq_one_letter_code
_entity_poly.pdbx_strand_id
1 'polypeptide(L)'
;MLKSTVARLDDVTNGYSRLKTITSHTKNFELVSEQDIASAQVEVAREVEPQLFKLTEKCTDTIKELEEEEKRLAEQIQLETDKQKQRVHRQKTARSGLSNIKKLQSLTRRKDELSRSATELDEVLEQKRQEFSQLMERANQIGPSKRTRRYTSHESRELALKEEERKKEVARRDQELKSIQQKIEDKRRDIQQLRSKADSLNNSDASGHDGFNPTLPWTMYSHHHNVLEQVLQTDLEVEARDHSVYEETFARVITPYLRELDSRQAKTDKELNKLTRDKTKRLSQMRNLCKQLFPEENIGHTMVRVLELLVESPSSELYYQDLVQNEFPVEEERRHNLSRVVAILKQVGVIEVVVESREEGDNEDEQDGEPRRTGEQLVIRIKFEDSG
;
A
#
# COMPACT_ATOMS: atom_id res chain seq x y z
N MET A 1 10.93 -38.39 98.52
CA MET A 1 12.24 -38.15 97.86
C MET A 1 12.27 -38.76 96.46
N LEU A 2 12.32 -40.08 96.28
CA LEU A 2 12.38 -40.71 94.95
C LEU A 2 11.21 -40.33 94.01
N LYS A 3 9.97 -40.34 94.51
CA LYS A 3 8.78 -39.97 93.71
C LYS A 3 8.80 -38.51 93.24
N SER A 4 9.30 -37.58 94.06
CA SER A 4 9.38 -36.16 93.69
C SER A 4 10.51 -35.86 92.71
N THR A 5 11.62 -36.61 92.77
CA THR A 5 12.67 -36.55 91.76
C THR A 5 12.23 -37.15 90.42
N VAL A 6 11.47 -38.25 90.44
CA VAL A 6 10.90 -38.85 89.21
C VAL A 6 9.89 -37.89 88.56
N ALA A 7 8.97 -37.31 89.35
CA ALA A 7 8.01 -36.33 88.82
C ALA A 7 8.71 -35.10 88.21
N ARG A 8 9.78 -34.59 88.85
CA ARG A 8 10.58 -33.50 88.28
C ARG A 8 11.32 -33.91 87.00
N LEU A 9 11.80 -35.15 86.93
CA LEU A 9 12.43 -35.67 85.72
C LEU A 9 11.43 -35.81 84.59
N ASP A 10 10.22 -36.30 84.84
CA ASP A 10 9.16 -36.41 83.84
C ASP A 10 8.76 -35.02 83.32
N ASP A 11 8.56 -34.04 84.19
CA ASP A 11 8.25 -32.66 83.80
C ASP A 11 9.34 -32.02 82.94
N VAL A 12 10.62 -32.27 83.26
CA VAL A 12 11.77 -31.73 82.50
C VAL A 12 12.00 -32.52 81.20
N THR A 13 11.65 -33.80 81.15
CA THR A 13 11.92 -34.67 80.00
C THR A 13 10.77 -34.80 79.01
N ASN A 14 9.56 -34.38 79.37
CA ASN A 14 8.36 -34.48 78.53
C ASN A 14 8.56 -33.85 77.13
N GLY A 15 9.36 -32.78 77.04
CA GLY A 15 9.67 -32.10 75.78
C GLY A 15 10.64 -32.82 74.83
N TYR A 16 11.41 -33.82 75.30
CA TYR A 16 12.43 -34.48 74.49
C TYR A 16 11.84 -35.35 73.39
N SER A 17 10.67 -35.94 73.62
CA SER A 17 9.96 -36.74 72.61
C SER A 17 9.59 -35.87 71.39
N ARG A 18 9.10 -34.65 71.63
CA ARG A 18 8.75 -33.68 70.59
C ARG A 18 10.00 -33.16 69.86
N LEU A 19 11.08 -32.89 70.57
CA LEU A 19 12.35 -32.47 69.96
C LEU A 19 12.90 -33.57 69.03
N LYS A 20 12.86 -34.84 69.45
CA LYS A 20 13.28 -35.97 68.63
C LYS A 20 12.47 -36.07 67.32
N THR A 21 11.16 -35.85 67.39
CA THR A 21 10.31 -35.81 66.18
C THR A 21 10.65 -34.62 65.29
N ILE A 22 10.92 -33.45 65.86
CA ILE A 22 11.34 -32.26 65.10
C ILE A 22 12.69 -32.49 64.42
N THR A 23 13.68 -33.04 65.11
CA THR A 23 15.00 -33.35 64.53
C THR A 23 14.91 -34.44 63.45
N SER A 24 13.94 -35.35 63.56
CA SER A 24 13.67 -36.35 62.50
C SER A 24 12.97 -35.76 61.27
N HIS A 25 12.35 -34.59 61.41
CA HIS A 25 11.64 -33.88 60.33
C HIS A 25 12.43 -32.68 59.77
N THR A 26 13.50 -32.25 60.44
CA THR A 26 14.49 -31.35 59.85
C THR A 26 15.21 -32.10 58.73
N LYS A 27 14.80 -31.81 57.49
CA LYS A 27 15.46 -32.29 56.29
C LYS A 27 16.94 -31.90 56.34
N ASN A 28 17.82 -32.85 56.03
CA ASN A 28 19.23 -32.54 55.83
C ASN A 28 19.33 -31.66 54.59
N PHE A 29 19.68 -30.40 54.78
CA PHE A 29 20.02 -29.51 53.69
C PHE A 29 21.49 -29.72 53.36
N GLU A 30 21.78 -30.14 52.14
CA GLU A 30 23.14 -30.14 51.63
C GLU A 30 23.49 -28.70 51.28
N LEU A 31 24.39 -28.12 52.06
CA LEU A 31 24.87 -26.76 51.85
C LEU A 31 26.08 -26.86 50.93
N VAL A 32 25.93 -26.37 49.70
CA VAL A 32 27.05 -26.18 48.77
C VAL A 32 27.75 -24.88 49.19
N SER A 33 29.06 -24.95 49.42
CA SER A 33 29.80 -23.75 49.81
C SER A 33 29.93 -22.79 48.63
N GLU A 34 29.98 -21.48 48.90
CA GLU A 34 30.21 -20.47 47.86
C GLU A 34 31.54 -20.70 47.12
N GLN A 35 32.53 -21.27 47.82
CA GLN A 35 33.82 -21.63 47.24
C GLN A 35 33.71 -22.79 46.24
N ASP A 36 32.87 -23.78 46.51
CA ASP A 36 32.59 -24.88 45.58
C ASP A 36 31.84 -24.37 44.34
N ILE A 37 30.88 -23.45 44.54
CA ILE A 37 30.15 -22.79 43.45
C ILE A 37 31.13 -22.01 42.57
N ALA A 38 32.01 -21.20 43.15
CA ALA A 38 33.00 -20.43 42.41
C ALA A 38 33.98 -21.34 41.64
N SER A 39 34.43 -22.44 42.27
CA SER A 39 35.32 -23.41 41.62
C SER A 39 34.64 -24.12 40.44
N ALA A 40 33.39 -24.55 40.63
CA ALA A 40 32.59 -25.15 39.57
C ALA A 40 32.30 -24.17 38.42
N GLN A 41 32.05 -22.90 38.71
CA GLN A 41 31.87 -21.87 37.70
C GLN A 41 33.11 -21.69 36.83
N VAL A 42 34.31 -21.67 37.43
CA VAL A 42 35.57 -21.55 36.70
C VAL A 42 35.81 -22.78 35.81
N GLU A 43 35.53 -23.98 36.32
CA GLU A 43 35.67 -25.23 35.56
C GLU A 43 34.68 -25.30 34.38
N VAL A 44 33.40 -25.00 34.63
CA VAL A 44 32.38 -24.91 33.58
C VAL A 44 32.73 -23.85 32.55
N ALA A 45 33.19 -22.66 32.98
CA ALA A 45 33.62 -21.61 32.06
C ALA A 45 34.75 -22.10 31.15
N ARG A 46 35.75 -22.80 31.70
CA ARG A 46 36.88 -23.35 30.94
C ARG A 46 36.46 -24.39 29.91
N GLU A 47 35.41 -25.18 30.19
CA GLU A 47 34.88 -26.16 29.24
C GLU A 47 33.99 -25.54 28.16
N VAL A 48 33.22 -24.52 28.53
CA VAL A 48 32.22 -23.87 27.65
C VAL A 48 32.87 -22.81 26.75
N GLU A 49 33.88 -22.09 27.23
CA GLU A 49 34.58 -21.03 26.50
C GLU A 49 35.06 -21.45 25.09
N PRO A 50 35.76 -22.58 24.86
CA PRO A 50 36.17 -22.97 23.52
C PRO A 50 34.98 -23.33 22.61
N GLN A 51 33.84 -23.75 23.17
CA GLN A 51 32.63 -24.02 22.40
C GLN A 51 31.94 -22.71 21.99
N LEU A 52 31.90 -21.73 22.90
CA LEU A 52 31.42 -20.38 22.61
C LEU A 52 32.29 -19.74 21.52
N PHE A 53 33.61 -19.87 21.60
CA PHE A 53 34.52 -19.32 20.59
C PHE A 53 34.24 -19.90 19.19
N LYS A 54 34.05 -21.23 19.08
CA LYS A 54 33.67 -21.89 17.83
C LYS A 54 32.31 -21.43 17.32
N LEU A 55 31.35 -21.18 18.22
CA LEU A 55 30.04 -20.69 17.83
C LEU A 55 30.11 -19.25 17.33
N THR A 56 30.88 -18.39 18.01
CA THR A 56 31.11 -17.01 17.58
C THR A 56 31.83 -16.96 16.23
N GLU A 57 32.83 -17.82 15.99
CA GLU A 57 33.51 -17.93 14.70
C GLU A 57 32.54 -18.30 13.58
N LYS A 58 31.69 -19.32 13.80
CA LYS A 58 30.63 -19.69 12.84
C LYS A 58 29.65 -18.55 12.60
N CYS A 59 29.22 -17.83 13.63
CA CYS A 59 28.36 -16.67 13.47
C CYS A 59 29.05 -15.59 12.63
N THR A 60 30.32 -15.29 12.89
CA THR A 60 31.07 -14.31 12.09
C THR A 60 31.23 -14.72 10.63
N ASP A 61 31.42 -16.02 10.36
CA ASP A 61 31.52 -16.51 8.98
C ASP A 61 30.17 -16.43 8.26
N THR A 62 29.07 -16.80 8.92
CA THR A 62 27.72 -16.65 8.34
C THR A 62 27.35 -15.18 8.09
N ILE A 63 27.79 -14.26 8.95
CA ILE A 63 27.57 -12.83 8.74
C ILE A 63 28.33 -12.36 7.48
N LYS A 64 29.59 -12.76 7.31
CA LYS A 64 30.36 -12.43 6.10
C LYS A 64 29.73 -12.99 4.82
N GLU A 65 29.25 -14.24 4.85
CA GLU A 65 28.55 -14.83 3.71
C GLU A 65 27.29 -14.03 3.35
N LEU A 66 26.52 -13.59 4.35
CA LEU A 66 25.33 -12.76 4.14
C LEU A 66 25.67 -11.37 3.62
N GLU A 67 26.73 -10.73 4.12
CA GLU A 67 27.22 -9.44 3.62
C GLU A 67 27.67 -9.53 2.14
N GLU A 68 28.34 -10.63 1.76
CA GLU A 68 28.71 -10.88 0.37
C GLU A 68 27.49 -11.11 -0.52
N GLU A 69 26.49 -11.85 -0.05
CA GLU A 69 25.22 -12.04 -0.76
C GLU A 69 24.43 -10.73 -0.91
N GLU A 70 24.37 -9.90 0.13
CA GLU A 70 23.74 -8.58 0.11
C GLU A 70 24.40 -7.69 -0.93
N LYS A 71 25.74 -7.64 -0.94
CA LYS A 71 26.49 -6.86 -1.92
C LYS A 71 26.22 -7.33 -3.35
N ARG A 72 26.18 -8.64 -3.59
CA ARG A 72 25.83 -9.22 -4.90
C ARG A 72 24.42 -8.83 -5.33
N LEU A 73 23.45 -8.88 -4.42
CA LEU A 73 22.06 -8.49 -4.70
C LEU A 73 21.94 -6.99 -4.98
N ALA A 74 22.66 -6.15 -4.24
CA ALA A 74 22.72 -4.71 -4.47
C ALA A 74 23.27 -4.39 -5.87
N GLU A 75 24.34 -5.06 -6.29
CA GLU A 75 24.90 -4.94 -7.65
C GLU A 75 23.89 -5.38 -8.73
N GLN A 76 23.14 -6.46 -8.48
CA GLN A 76 22.10 -6.94 -9.40
C GLN A 76 20.93 -5.95 -9.52
N ILE A 77 20.49 -5.37 -8.40
CA ILE A 77 19.43 -4.34 -8.38
C ILE A 77 19.92 -3.10 -9.14
N GLN A 78 21.14 -2.63 -8.89
CA GLN A 78 21.74 -1.50 -9.60
C GLN A 78 21.70 -1.73 -11.12
N LEU A 79 22.15 -2.90 -11.57
CA LEU A 79 22.20 -3.26 -12.98
C LEU A 79 20.80 -3.31 -13.64
N GLU A 80 19.79 -3.83 -12.93
CA GLU A 80 18.41 -3.81 -13.43
C GLU A 80 17.80 -2.40 -13.43
N THR A 81 18.10 -1.57 -12.43
CA THR A 81 17.64 -0.18 -12.41
C THR A 81 18.21 0.63 -13.58
N ASP A 82 19.47 0.39 -13.94
CA ASP A 82 20.14 1.06 -15.07
C ASP A 82 19.59 0.57 -16.42
N LYS A 83 19.34 -0.74 -16.57
CA LYS A 83 18.62 -1.28 -17.74
C LYS A 83 17.24 -0.65 -17.89
N GLN A 84 16.51 -0.48 -16.78
CA GLN A 84 15.18 0.11 -16.81
C GLN A 84 15.23 1.59 -17.19
N LYS A 85 16.17 2.36 -16.63
CA LYS A 85 16.40 3.76 -17.04
C LYS A 85 16.70 3.86 -18.53
N GLN A 86 17.52 2.96 -19.08
CA GLN A 86 17.81 2.91 -20.52
C GLN A 86 16.56 2.57 -21.35
N ARG A 87 15.72 1.63 -20.91
CA ARG A 87 14.45 1.29 -21.59
C ARG A 87 13.50 2.48 -21.62
N VAL A 88 13.31 3.16 -20.49
CA VAL A 88 12.46 4.36 -20.41
C VAL A 88 13.00 5.46 -21.30
N HIS A 89 14.33 5.67 -21.34
CA HIS A 89 14.94 6.66 -22.22
C HIS A 89 14.68 6.33 -23.71
N ARG A 90 14.86 5.07 -24.12
CA ARG A 90 14.54 4.60 -25.49
C ARG A 90 13.06 4.76 -25.85
N GLN A 91 12.15 4.49 -24.92
CA GLN A 91 10.71 4.68 -25.11
C GLN A 91 10.33 6.17 -25.26
N LYS A 92 10.96 7.05 -24.47
CA LYS A 92 10.76 8.50 -24.59
C LYS A 92 11.20 9.02 -25.96
N THR A 93 12.34 8.55 -26.47
CA THR A 93 12.80 8.89 -27.84
C THR A 93 11.90 8.30 -28.93
N ALA A 94 11.37 7.08 -28.76
CA ALA A 94 10.48 6.47 -29.75
C ALA A 94 9.09 7.14 -29.81
N ARG A 95 8.54 7.55 -28.66
CA ARG A 95 7.25 8.25 -28.60
C ARG A 95 7.30 9.65 -29.23
N SER A 96 8.42 10.37 -29.13
CA SER A 96 8.54 11.67 -29.81
C SER A 96 8.60 11.53 -31.34
N GLY A 97 9.23 10.46 -31.85
CA GLY A 97 9.27 10.15 -33.28
C GLY A 97 7.89 9.85 -33.89
N LEU A 98 7.08 9.04 -33.21
CA LEU A 98 5.72 8.67 -33.66
C LEU A 98 4.74 9.86 -33.66
N SER A 99 4.87 10.79 -32.72
CA SER A 99 4.07 12.03 -32.69
C SER A 99 4.35 12.93 -33.90
N ASN A 100 5.63 13.04 -34.29
CA ASN A 100 6.05 13.83 -35.45
C ASN A 100 5.63 13.17 -36.77
N ILE A 101 5.67 11.84 -36.87
CA ILE A 101 5.20 11.10 -38.06
C ILE A 101 3.69 11.25 -38.25
N LYS A 102 2.88 11.18 -37.19
CA LYS A 102 1.42 11.39 -37.28
C LYS A 102 1.07 12.84 -37.66
N LYS A 103 1.82 13.84 -37.16
CA LYS A 103 1.68 15.24 -37.59
C LYS A 103 2.08 15.45 -39.05
N LEU A 104 3.12 14.77 -39.52
CA LEU A 104 3.53 14.82 -40.93
C LEU A 104 2.46 14.21 -41.84
N GLN A 105 1.92 13.04 -41.49
CA GLN A 105 0.86 12.39 -42.27
C GLN A 105 -0.44 13.21 -42.30
N SER A 106 -0.82 13.88 -41.20
CA SER A 106 -2.00 14.75 -41.19
C SER A 106 -1.79 16.02 -42.03
N LEU A 107 -0.58 16.59 -42.02
CA LEU A 107 -0.22 17.72 -42.89
C LEU A 107 -0.21 17.32 -44.38
N THR A 108 0.27 16.13 -44.72
CA THR A 108 0.25 15.63 -46.11
C THR A 108 -1.18 15.43 -46.60
N ARG A 109 -2.06 14.81 -45.80
CA ARG A 109 -3.49 14.67 -46.16
C ARG A 109 -4.16 16.02 -46.37
N ARG A 110 -3.90 16.98 -45.47
CA ARG A 110 -4.46 18.33 -45.57
C ARG A 110 -3.93 19.10 -46.80
N LYS A 111 -2.66 18.87 -47.18
CA LYS A 111 -2.09 19.41 -48.42
C LYS A 111 -2.80 18.83 -49.65
N ASP A 112 -3.07 17.53 -49.68
CA ASP A 112 -3.72 16.87 -50.80
C ASP A 112 -5.20 17.29 -50.93
N GLU A 113 -5.92 17.44 -49.81
CA GLU A 113 -7.28 17.99 -49.77
C GLU A 113 -7.33 19.44 -50.28
N LEU A 114 -6.40 20.30 -49.83
CA LEU A 114 -6.29 21.67 -50.31
C LEU A 114 -5.93 21.73 -51.80
N SER A 115 -5.08 20.84 -52.28
CA SER A 115 -4.73 20.75 -53.71
C SER A 115 -5.95 20.39 -54.56
N ARG A 116 -6.79 19.46 -54.10
CA ARG A 116 -8.03 19.08 -54.80
C ARG A 116 -9.05 20.22 -54.79
N SER A 117 -9.21 20.89 -53.66
CA SER A 117 -10.10 22.05 -53.55
C SER A 117 -9.63 23.22 -54.43
N ALA A 118 -8.32 23.43 -54.57
CA ALA A 118 -7.76 24.43 -55.48
C ALA A 118 -8.03 24.09 -56.95
N THR A 119 -7.87 22.83 -57.37
CA THR A 119 -8.18 22.43 -58.74
C THR A 119 -9.66 22.53 -59.07
N GLU A 120 -10.55 22.17 -58.13
CA GLU A 120 -12.00 22.34 -58.30
C GLU A 120 -12.39 23.82 -58.43
N LEU A 121 -11.75 24.70 -57.66
CA LEU A 121 -11.95 26.14 -57.78
C LEU A 121 -11.47 26.70 -59.12
N ASP A 122 -10.34 26.23 -59.64
CA ASP A 122 -9.84 26.63 -60.97
C ASP A 122 -10.78 26.15 -62.08
N GLU A 123 -11.28 24.92 -62.02
CA GLU A 123 -12.27 24.41 -62.98
C GLU A 123 -13.57 25.23 -62.94
N VAL A 124 -14.07 25.58 -61.75
CA VAL A 124 -15.26 26.44 -61.59
C VAL A 124 -15.01 27.84 -62.15
N LEU A 125 -13.83 28.42 -61.92
CA LEU A 125 -13.47 29.71 -62.48
C LEU A 125 -13.40 29.68 -64.00
N GLU A 126 -12.87 28.61 -64.58
CA GLU A 126 -12.78 28.43 -66.03
C GLU A 126 -14.16 28.24 -66.66
N GLN A 127 -15.03 27.44 -66.04
CA GLN A 127 -16.44 27.33 -66.43
C GLN A 127 -17.15 28.70 -66.38
N LYS A 128 -16.96 29.47 -65.29
CA LYS A 128 -17.57 30.81 -65.17
C LYS A 128 -17.03 31.78 -66.22
N ARG A 129 -15.74 31.72 -66.57
CA ARG A 129 -15.16 32.53 -67.66
C ARG A 129 -15.74 32.16 -69.01
N GLN A 130 -15.97 30.88 -69.28
CA GLN A 130 -16.62 30.41 -70.50
C GLN A 130 -18.09 30.84 -70.56
N GLU A 131 -18.85 30.67 -69.47
CA GLU A 131 -20.23 31.15 -69.35
C GLU A 131 -20.30 32.67 -69.58
N PHE A 132 -19.38 33.42 -69.00
CA PHE A 132 -19.33 34.88 -69.16
C PHE A 132 -18.98 35.28 -70.60
N SER A 133 -18.07 34.56 -71.26
CA SER A 133 -17.72 34.78 -72.67
C SER A 133 -18.91 34.48 -73.58
N GLN A 134 -19.63 33.37 -73.34
CA GLN A 134 -20.84 33.01 -74.08
C GLN A 134 -21.99 34.02 -73.84
N LEU A 135 -22.12 34.55 -72.61
CA LEU A 135 -23.09 35.60 -72.28
C LEU A 135 -22.72 36.92 -72.93
N MET A 136 -21.44 37.31 -72.96
CA MET A 136 -20.94 38.49 -73.67
C MET A 136 -21.19 38.39 -75.17
N GLU A 137 -20.94 37.21 -75.77
CA GLU A 137 -21.17 36.97 -77.18
C GLU A 137 -22.67 36.99 -77.54
N ARG A 138 -23.53 36.44 -76.67
CA ARG A 138 -24.99 36.57 -76.79
C ARG A 138 -25.50 37.99 -76.56
N ALA A 139 -24.90 38.74 -75.63
CA ALA A 139 -25.28 40.12 -75.35
C ALA A 139 -24.90 41.07 -76.50
N ASN A 140 -23.79 40.82 -77.19
CA ASN A 140 -23.39 41.57 -78.38
C ASN A 140 -24.22 41.25 -79.64
N GLN A 141 -24.96 40.13 -79.68
CA GLN A 141 -25.79 39.75 -80.82
C GLN A 141 -27.29 40.04 -80.66
N ILE A 142 -27.75 40.51 -79.49
CA ILE A 142 -29.18 40.67 -79.20
C ILE A 142 -29.47 42.09 -78.70
N GLY A 143 -29.97 42.94 -79.61
CA GLY A 143 -30.69 44.17 -79.27
C GLY A 143 -31.95 43.89 -78.43
N PRO A 144 -32.55 44.91 -77.80
CA PRO A 144 -33.39 44.76 -76.62
C PRO A 144 -34.70 44.04 -76.95
N SER A 145 -34.78 42.75 -76.61
CA SER A 145 -35.99 41.95 -76.77
C SER A 145 -36.51 41.46 -75.43
N LYS A 146 -37.69 42.00 -75.09
CA LYS A 146 -38.52 41.67 -73.93
C LYS A 146 -38.72 40.15 -73.84
N ARG A 147 -38.32 39.54 -72.72
CA ARG A 147 -38.72 38.15 -72.37
C ARG A 147 -39.57 38.10 -71.11
N THR A 148 -40.87 38.07 -71.38
CA THR A 148 -41.87 37.12 -70.86
C THR A 148 -41.48 36.32 -69.60
N ARG A 149 -42.08 36.78 -68.50
CA ARG A 149 -42.24 36.14 -67.19
C ARG A 149 -43.02 34.82 -67.35
N ARG A 150 -42.35 33.67 -67.20
CA ARG A 150 -42.99 32.36 -67.03
C ARG A 150 -43.09 32.03 -65.54
N TYR A 151 -44.24 31.47 -65.17
CA TYR A 151 -44.63 31.03 -63.83
C TYR A 151 -43.56 30.16 -63.15
N THR A 152 -43.03 30.62 -62.01
CA THR A 152 -42.10 29.89 -61.11
C THR A 152 -42.73 29.57 -59.74
N SER A 153 -44.06 29.53 -59.62
CA SER A 153 -44.70 29.45 -58.30
C SER A 153 -44.62 28.08 -57.62
N HIS A 154 -44.45 26.98 -58.37
CA HIS A 154 -44.38 25.64 -57.77
C HIS A 154 -42.96 25.25 -57.33
N GLU A 155 -41.96 25.57 -58.14
CA GLU A 155 -40.54 25.31 -57.85
C GLU A 155 -40.03 26.19 -56.69
N SER A 156 -40.48 27.45 -56.63
CA SER A 156 -40.17 28.34 -55.50
C SER A 156 -40.81 27.88 -54.19
N ARG A 157 -41.98 27.22 -54.26
CA ARG A 157 -42.67 26.68 -53.08
C ARG A 157 -42.01 25.39 -52.57
N GLU A 158 -41.51 24.55 -53.47
CA GLU A 158 -40.77 23.34 -53.10
C GLU A 158 -39.39 23.66 -52.51
N LEU A 159 -38.68 24.65 -53.08
CA LEU A 159 -37.43 25.14 -52.53
C LEU A 159 -37.62 25.79 -51.15
N ALA A 160 -38.71 26.55 -50.96
CA ALA A 160 -39.03 27.14 -49.66
C ALA A 160 -39.28 26.06 -48.58
N LEU A 161 -39.96 24.95 -48.93
CA LEU A 161 -40.18 23.84 -48.00
C LEU A 161 -38.86 23.11 -47.66
N LYS A 162 -38.00 22.84 -48.64
CA LYS A 162 -36.67 22.25 -48.40
C LYS A 162 -35.77 23.16 -47.57
N GLU A 163 -35.85 24.47 -47.78
CA GLU A 163 -35.10 25.45 -47.00
C GLU A 163 -35.60 25.56 -45.56
N GLU A 164 -36.92 25.48 -45.35
CA GLU A 164 -37.53 25.43 -44.02
C GLU A 164 -37.16 24.14 -43.27
N GLU A 165 -37.13 22.99 -43.96
CA GLU A 165 -36.71 21.71 -43.39
C GLU A 165 -35.23 21.72 -43.00
N ARG A 166 -34.36 22.26 -43.86
CA ARG A 166 -32.93 22.47 -43.55
C ARG A 166 -32.76 23.39 -42.34
N LYS A 167 -33.58 24.44 -42.22
CA LYS A 167 -33.54 25.37 -41.09
C LYS A 167 -33.97 24.71 -39.77
N LYS A 168 -34.97 23.83 -39.82
CA LYS A 168 -35.39 23.01 -38.65
C LYS A 168 -34.30 22.02 -38.24
N GLU A 169 -33.65 21.37 -39.20
CA GLU A 169 -32.56 20.43 -38.93
C GLU A 169 -31.31 21.11 -38.35
N VAL A 170 -30.97 22.32 -38.84
CA VAL A 170 -29.90 23.13 -38.25
C VAL A 170 -30.25 23.55 -36.81
N ALA A 171 -31.48 23.99 -36.57
CA ALA A 171 -31.92 24.36 -35.22
C ALA A 171 -31.88 23.16 -34.25
N ARG A 172 -32.20 21.95 -34.72
CA ARG A 172 -32.09 20.72 -33.93
C ARG A 172 -30.63 20.41 -33.59
N ARG A 173 -29.71 20.48 -34.57
CA ARG A 173 -28.28 20.27 -34.33
C ARG A 173 -27.70 21.31 -33.38
N ASP A 174 -28.13 22.57 -33.47
CA ASP A 174 -27.70 23.63 -32.55
C ASP A 174 -28.18 23.36 -31.12
N GLN A 175 -29.39 22.80 -30.95
CA GLN A 175 -29.90 22.39 -29.65
C GLN A 175 -29.13 21.19 -29.08
N GLU A 176 -28.80 20.20 -29.90
CA GLU A 176 -27.96 19.06 -29.52
C GLU A 176 -26.54 19.52 -29.11
N LEU A 177 -25.93 20.44 -29.87
CA LEU A 177 -24.62 21.01 -29.55
C LEU A 177 -24.62 21.77 -28.22
N LYS A 178 -25.66 22.57 -27.95
CA LYS A 178 -25.82 23.24 -26.64
C LYS A 178 -25.93 22.23 -25.50
N SER A 179 -26.68 21.14 -25.69
CA SER A 179 -26.79 20.08 -24.66
C SER A 179 -25.45 19.39 -24.39
N ILE A 180 -24.63 19.19 -25.44
CA ILE A 180 -23.30 18.59 -25.32
C ILE A 180 -22.35 19.56 -24.61
N GLN A 181 -22.37 20.85 -24.95
CA GLN A 181 -21.57 21.88 -24.28
C GLN A 181 -21.90 21.96 -22.79
N GLN A 182 -23.18 21.93 -22.42
CA GLN A 182 -23.60 21.92 -21.02
C GLN A 182 -23.08 20.67 -20.28
N LYS A 183 -23.19 19.48 -20.89
CA LYS A 183 -22.62 18.25 -20.31
C LYS A 183 -21.10 18.31 -20.13
N ILE A 184 -20.38 18.97 -21.04
CA ILE A 184 -18.93 19.16 -20.92
C ILE A 184 -18.62 20.11 -19.75
N GLU A 185 -19.37 21.19 -19.58
CA GLU A 185 -19.20 22.11 -18.45
C GLU A 185 -19.53 21.47 -17.10
N ASP A 186 -20.60 20.67 -17.02
CA ASP A 186 -20.94 19.91 -15.82
C ASP A 186 -19.80 18.94 -15.46
N LYS A 187 -19.30 18.14 -16.42
CA LYS A 187 -18.16 17.24 -16.19
C LYS A 187 -16.88 17.97 -15.81
N ARG A 188 -16.65 19.19 -16.34
CA ARG A 188 -15.50 20.02 -15.93
C ARG A 188 -15.64 20.48 -14.48
N ARG A 189 -16.84 20.86 -14.05
CA ARG A 189 -17.12 21.18 -12.64
C ARG A 189 -16.91 19.98 -11.73
N ASP A 190 -17.38 18.79 -12.11
CA ASP A 190 -17.16 17.56 -11.33
C ASP A 190 -15.67 17.24 -11.19
N ILE A 191 -14.90 17.33 -12.28
CA ILE A 191 -13.44 17.13 -12.25
C ILE A 191 -12.76 18.16 -11.35
N GLN A 192 -13.21 19.42 -11.38
CA GLN A 192 -12.64 20.48 -10.56
C GLN A 192 -12.95 20.26 -9.07
N GLN A 193 -14.16 19.82 -8.73
CA GLN A 193 -14.54 19.44 -7.36
C GLN A 193 -13.76 18.22 -6.85
N LEU A 194 -13.55 17.21 -7.70
CA LEU A 194 -12.73 16.05 -7.36
C LEU A 194 -11.27 16.43 -7.15
N ARG A 195 -10.73 17.36 -7.94
CA ARG A 195 -9.38 17.89 -7.75
C ARG A 195 -9.25 18.66 -6.45
N SER A 196 -10.16 19.59 -6.15
CA SER A 196 -10.12 20.32 -4.88
C SER A 196 -10.27 19.39 -3.67
N LYS A 197 -11.07 18.32 -3.80
CA LYS A 197 -11.20 17.30 -2.75
C LYS A 197 -9.93 16.46 -2.58
N ALA A 198 -9.24 16.13 -3.66
CA ALA A 198 -7.95 15.45 -3.61
C ALA A 198 -6.85 16.35 -3.03
N ASP A 199 -6.85 17.63 -3.37
CA ASP A 199 -5.87 18.60 -2.85
C ASP A 199 -6.12 18.90 -1.36
N SER A 200 -7.38 18.92 -0.89
CA SER A 200 -7.68 19.02 0.54
C SER A 200 -7.28 17.78 1.34
N LEU A 201 -7.36 16.59 0.73
CA LEU A 201 -6.88 15.34 1.34
C LEU A 201 -5.35 15.29 1.41
N ASN A 202 -4.65 15.87 0.43
CA ASN A 202 -3.18 15.90 0.42
C ASN A 202 -2.57 16.93 1.39
N ASN A 203 -3.33 17.96 1.79
CA ASN A 203 -2.83 18.98 2.72
C ASN A 203 -3.10 18.64 4.20
N SER A 204 -3.94 17.65 4.52
CA SER A 204 -4.18 17.22 5.91
C SER A 204 -3.21 16.13 6.41
N ASP A 205 -2.45 15.48 5.51
CA ASP A 205 -1.62 14.32 5.83
C ASP A 205 -0.12 14.57 5.55
N ALA A 206 0.39 15.74 5.92
CA ALA A 206 1.82 16.06 5.79
C ALA A 206 2.74 15.33 6.80
N SER A 207 2.21 14.47 7.67
CA SER A 207 3.00 13.71 8.67
C SER A 207 2.73 12.21 8.70
N GLY A 208 1.89 11.68 7.81
CA GLY A 208 1.61 10.24 7.71
C GLY A 208 1.89 9.73 6.31
N HIS A 209 3.09 9.19 6.08
CA HIS A 209 3.42 8.45 4.87
C HIS A 209 2.61 7.13 4.82
N ASP A 210 1.32 7.21 4.48
CA ASP A 210 0.56 6.09 3.91
C ASP A 210 0.03 6.48 2.53
N GLY A 211 0.86 7.24 1.80
CA GLY A 211 0.77 7.25 0.36
C GLY A 211 0.94 5.81 -0.09
N PHE A 212 -0.03 5.30 -0.86
CA PHE A 212 0.10 4.12 -1.69
C PHE A 212 1.28 4.33 -2.66
N ASN A 213 2.49 4.25 -2.12
CA ASN A 213 3.70 3.99 -2.87
C ASN A 213 3.55 2.52 -3.23
N PRO A 214 3.44 2.16 -4.53
CA PRO A 214 3.65 0.78 -4.92
C PRO A 214 5.13 0.49 -4.68
N THR A 215 5.49 0.22 -3.43
CA THR A 215 6.76 -0.39 -3.02
C THR A 215 6.88 -1.79 -3.60
N LEU A 216 5.76 -2.39 -4.01
CA LEU A 216 5.73 -3.53 -4.90
C LEU A 216 6.16 -3.09 -6.30
N PRO A 217 7.35 -3.52 -6.77
CA PRO A 217 7.82 -3.20 -8.10
C PRO A 217 6.76 -3.61 -9.13
N TRP A 218 6.41 -2.70 -10.05
CA TRP A 218 5.51 -3.01 -11.17
C TRP A 218 5.96 -4.23 -12.01
N THR A 219 7.23 -4.64 -11.87
CA THR A 219 7.77 -5.88 -12.43
C THR A 219 7.11 -7.14 -11.88
N MET A 220 6.56 -7.15 -10.66
CA MET A 220 5.77 -8.28 -10.14
C MET A 220 4.48 -8.48 -10.96
N TYR A 221 3.98 -7.42 -11.57
CA TYR A 221 2.76 -7.42 -12.37
C TYR A 221 3.03 -7.55 -13.89
N SER A 222 4.29 -7.77 -14.30
CA SER A 222 4.66 -7.86 -15.72
C SER A 222 3.93 -9.00 -16.46
N HIS A 223 3.59 -10.07 -15.74
CA HIS A 223 2.82 -11.19 -16.28
C HIS A 223 1.39 -10.79 -16.62
N HIS A 224 0.75 -9.97 -15.77
CA HIS A 224 -0.59 -9.44 -16.03
C HIS A 224 -0.60 -8.49 -17.23
N HIS A 225 0.46 -7.68 -17.38
CA HIS A 225 0.64 -6.85 -18.57
C HIS A 225 0.73 -7.68 -19.85
N ASN A 226 1.53 -8.76 -19.86
CA ASN A 226 1.67 -9.62 -21.04
C ASN A 226 0.36 -10.32 -21.42
N VAL A 227 -0.44 -10.73 -20.42
CA VAL A 227 -1.75 -11.34 -20.64
C VAL A 227 -2.74 -10.32 -21.17
N LEU A 228 -2.77 -9.11 -20.61
CA LEU A 228 -3.58 -8.00 -21.13
C LEU A 228 -3.17 -7.61 -22.55
N GLU A 229 -1.87 -7.60 -22.84
CA GLU A 229 -1.34 -7.31 -24.17
C GLU A 229 -1.71 -8.43 -25.16
N GLN A 230 -1.68 -9.70 -24.76
CA GLN A 230 -2.17 -10.81 -25.58
C GLN A 230 -3.66 -10.69 -25.87
N VAL A 231 -4.48 -10.33 -24.87
CA VAL A 231 -5.92 -10.12 -25.04
C VAL A 231 -6.19 -8.92 -25.97
N LEU A 232 -5.42 -7.84 -25.86
CA LEU A 232 -5.52 -6.64 -26.70
C LEU A 232 -4.97 -6.83 -28.12
N GLN A 233 -4.01 -7.73 -28.32
CA GLN A 233 -3.43 -8.05 -29.63
C GLN A 233 -4.28 -9.04 -30.43
N THR A 234 -5.17 -9.80 -29.79
CA THR A 234 -6.30 -10.42 -30.49
C THR A 234 -7.17 -9.30 -31.04
N ASP A 235 -7.01 -8.97 -32.32
CA ASP A 235 -7.88 -8.04 -33.04
C ASP A 235 -9.30 -8.60 -33.01
N LEU A 236 -10.19 -7.89 -32.32
CA LEU A 236 -11.53 -8.33 -32.01
C LEU A 236 -12.53 -7.39 -32.67
N GLU A 237 -12.68 -7.52 -33.99
CA GLU A 237 -13.87 -7.04 -34.66
C GLU A 237 -15.02 -7.99 -34.35
N VAL A 238 -15.75 -7.71 -33.28
CA VAL A 238 -16.87 -8.55 -32.83
C VAL A 238 -18.11 -8.20 -33.65
N GLU A 239 -18.34 -8.94 -34.73
CA GLU A 239 -19.68 -9.07 -35.28
C GLU A 239 -20.55 -9.92 -34.33
N ALA A 240 -21.82 -9.55 -34.16
CA ALA A 240 -22.73 -10.22 -33.21
C ALA A 240 -22.95 -11.73 -33.46
N ARG A 241 -22.52 -12.24 -34.63
CA ARG A 241 -22.60 -13.65 -35.01
C ARG A 241 -21.47 -14.51 -34.41
N ASP A 242 -20.35 -13.91 -34.04
CA ASP A 242 -19.13 -14.62 -33.62
C ASP A 242 -18.87 -14.58 -32.10
N HIS A 243 -19.88 -14.15 -31.32
CA HIS A 243 -19.77 -14.00 -29.87
C HIS A 243 -19.39 -15.31 -29.15
N SER A 244 -19.87 -16.46 -29.64
CA SER A 244 -19.52 -17.77 -29.06
C SER A 244 -18.06 -18.14 -29.30
N VAL A 245 -17.50 -17.82 -30.47
CA VAL A 245 -16.09 -18.09 -30.80
C VAL A 245 -15.18 -17.16 -29.99
N TYR A 246 -15.65 -15.94 -29.75
CA TYR A 246 -15.00 -14.99 -28.86
C TYR A 246 -14.92 -15.48 -27.42
N GLU A 247 -16.04 -15.89 -26.83
CA GLU A 247 -16.05 -16.41 -25.46
C GLU A 247 -15.11 -17.62 -25.30
N GLU A 248 -15.08 -18.51 -26.28
CA GLU A 248 -14.20 -19.68 -26.26
C GLU A 248 -12.71 -19.31 -26.36
N THR A 249 -12.36 -18.38 -27.26
CA THR A 249 -10.97 -17.91 -27.42
C THR A 249 -10.49 -17.10 -26.22
N PHE A 250 -11.33 -16.21 -25.68
CA PHE A 250 -11.07 -15.46 -24.45
C PHE A 250 -10.90 -16.39 -23.25
N ALA A 251 -11.82 -17.37 -23.09
CA ALA A 251 -11.70 -18.39 -22.04
C ALA A 251 -10.41 -19.19 -22.18
N ARG A 252 -9.96 -19.50 -23.40
CA ARG A 252 -8.72 -20.24 -23.65
C ARG A 252 -7.47 -19.47 -23.22
N VAL A 253 -7.48 -18.14 -23.34
CA VAL A 253 -6.37 -17.27 -22.92
C VAL A 253 -6.41 -17.00 -21.41
N ILE A 254 -7.60 -16.81 -20.84
CA ILE A 254 -7.74 -16.37 -19.44
C ILE A 254 -7.79 -17.53 -18.45
N THR A 255 -8.37 -18.68 -18.80
CA THR A 255 -8.46 -19.83 -17.88
C THR A 255 -7.10 -20.30 -17.37
N PRO A 256 -6.04 -20.42 -18.21
CA PRO A 256 -4.71 -20.77 -17.72
C PRO A 256 -4.12 -19.73 -16.76
N TYR A 257 -4.36 -18.45 -17.05
CA TYR A 257 -3.89 -17.34 -16.22
C TYR A 257 -4.61 -17.28 -14.86
N LEU A 258 -5.92 -17.46 -14.83
CA LEU A 258 -6.69 -17.55 -13.57
C LEU A 258 -6.24 -18.75 -12.74
N ARG A 259 -6.00 -19.90 -13.37
CA ARG A 259 -5.46 -21.09 -12.67
C ARG A 259 -4.07 -20.83 -12.09
N GLU A 260 -3.22 -20.08 -12.79
CA GLU A 260 -1.92 -19.69 -12.28
C GLU A 260 -2.03 -18.72 -11.10
N LEU A 261 -2.93 -17.73 -11.19
CA LEU A 261 -3.26 -16.81 -10.10
C LEU A 261 -3.76 -17.57 -8.86
N ASP A 262 -4.70 -18.49 -9.03
CA ASP A 262 -5.21 -19.34 -7.95
C ASP A 262 -4.09 -20.16 -7.31
N SER A 263 -3.16 -20.68 -8.13
CA SER A 263 -1.99 -21.41 -7.63
C SER A 263 -1.04 -20.51 -6.82
N ARG A 264 -0.80 -19.28 -7.27
CA ARG A 264 0.01 -18.29 -6.55
C ARG A 264 -0.68 -17.89 -5.24
N GLN A 265 -1.97 -17.58 -5.28
CA GLN A 265 -2.76 -17.26 -4.10
C GLN A 265 -2.71 -18.41 -3.09
N ALA A 266 -2.91 -19.65 -3.52
CA ALA A 266 -2.83 -20.82 -2.65
C ALA A 266 -1.43 -21.03 -2.03
N LYS A 267 -0.36 -20.62 -2.71
CA LYS A 267 1.00 -20.62 -2.13
C LYS A 267 1.14 -19.52 -1.08
N THR A 268 0.72 -18.30 -1.40
CA THR A 268 0.71 -17.17 -0.46
C THR A 268 -0.09 -17.50 0.79
N ASP A 269 -1.28 -18.08 0.64
CA ASP A 269 -2.13 -18.49 1.77
C ASP A 269 -1.46 -19.58 2.62
N LYS A 270 -0.74 -20.53 1.99
CA LYS A 270 0.03 -21.54 2.73
C LYS A 270 1.18 -20.92 3.52
N GLU A 271 1.90 -19.97 2.93
CA GLU A 271 2.99 -19.26 3.60
C GLU A 271 2.46 -18.39 4.74
N LEU A 272 1.38 -17.66 4.52
CA LEU A 272 0.72 -16.86 5.55
C LEU A 272 0.25 -17.74 6.71
N ASN A 273 -0.40 -18.88 6.42
CA ASN A 273 -0.81 -19.83 7.45
C ASN A 273 0.39 -20.42 8.21
N LYS A 274 1.51 -20.68 7.53
CA LYS A 274 2.75 -21.14 8.17
C LYS A 274 3.30 -20.06 9.10
N LEU A 275 3.41 -18.82 8.62
CA LEU A 275 3.83 -17.65 9.41
C LEU A 275 2.94 -17.46 10.64
N THR A 276 1.62 -17.58 10.50
CA THR A 276 0.67 -17.49 11.63
C THR A 276 0.91 -18.60 12.64
N ARG A 277 1.13 -19.85 12.21
CA ARG A 277 1.44 -20.97 13.13
C ARG A 277 2.77 -20.75 13.85
N ASP A 278 3.80 -20.29 13.13
CA ASP A 278 5.11 -20.00 13.70
C ASP A 278 5.03 -18.82 14.70
N LYS A 279 4.24 -17.77 14.39
CA LYS A 279 3.93 -16.66 15.29
C LYS A 279 3.30 -17.18 16.59
N THR A 280 2.24 -18.00 16.50
CA THR A 280 1.58 -18.57 17.69
C THR A 280 2.53 -19.45 18.52
N LYS A 281 3.38 -20.24 17.86
CA LYS A 281 4.38 -21.08 18.54
C LYS A 281 5.41 -20.22 19.28
N ARG A 282 5.95 -19.18 18.64
CA ARG A 282 6.91 -18.25 19.25
C ARG A 282 6.29 -17.48 20.41
N LEU A 283 5.05 -17.00 20.28
CA LEU A 283 4.31 -16.36 21.37
C LEU A 283 4.12 -17.32 22.55
N SER A 284 3.82 -18.60 22.31
CA SER A 284 3.73 -19.59 23.38
C SER A 284 5.07 -19.84 24.08
N GLN A 285 6.19 -19.84 23.33
CA GLN A 285 7.53 -20.00 23.89
C GLN A 285 7.91 -18.78 24.74
N MET A 286 7.70 -17.58 24.22
CA MET A 286 7.88 -16.31 24.94
C MET A 286 7.04 -16.30 26.22
N ARG A 287 5.78 -16.74 26.15
CA ARG A 287 4.90 -16.87 27.32
C ARG A 287 5.48 -17.77 28.40
N ASN A 288 6.02 -18.92 28.02
CA ASN A 288 6.63 -19.84 28.97
C ASN A 288 7.91 -19.25 29.57
N LEU A 289 8.75 -18.58 28.77
CA LEU A 289 9.97 -17.92 29.23
C LEU A 289 9.67 -16.81 30.22
N CYS A 290 8.76 -15.88 29.90
CA CYS A 290 8.37 -14.79 30.81
C CYS A 290 7.82 -15.31 32.14
N LYS A 291 7.03 -16.40 32.12
CA LYS A 291 6.51 -17.04 33.35
C LYS A 291 7.60 -17.72 34.17
N GLN A 292 8.61 -18.31 33.53
CA GLN A 292 9.72 -18.97 34.21
C GLN A 292 10.71 -17.96 34.81
N LEU A 293 11.00 -16.88 34.09
CA LEU A 293 11.92 -15.83 34.53
C LEU A 293 11.29 -14.92 35.60
N PHE A 294 9.97 -14.71 35.54
CA PHE A 294 9.24 -13.81 36.44
C PHE A 294 8.00 -14.50 37.03
N PRO A 295 8.17 -15.48 37.94
CA PRO A 295 7.05 -16.19 38.56
C PRO A 295 6.29 -15.36 39.60
N GLU A 296 6.85 -14.23 40.04
CA GLU A 296 6.31 -13.40 41.11
C GLU A 296 5.30 -12.36 40.60
N GLU A 297 4.30 -12.06 41.44
CA GLU A 297 3.41 -10.88 41.35
C GLU A 297 2.76 -10.63 39.97
N ASN A 298 2.44 -11.70 39.23
CA ASN A 298 1.88 -11.65 37.87
C ASN A 298 2.74 -10.89 36.84
N ILE A 299 3.99 -10.54 37.15
CA ILE A 299 4.88 -9.76 36.27
C ILE A 299 5.06 -10.50 34.94
N GLY A 300 5.30 -11.82 34.98
CA GLY A 300 5.42 -12.64 33.78
C GLY A 300 4.15 -12.66 32.93
N HIS A 301 2.95 -12.59 33.54
CA HIS A 301 1.68 -12.56 32.81
C HIS A 301 1.45 -11.21 32.12
N THR A 302 1.68 -10.11 32.83
CA THR A 302 1.56 -8.76 32.28
C THR A 302 2.57 -8.52 31.17
N MET A 303 3.82 -8.97 31.35
CA MET A 303 4.86 -8.86 30.34
C MET A 303 4.48 -9.55 29.03
N VAL A 304 3.89 -10.75 29.13
CA VAL A 304 3.38 -11.47 27.96
C VAL A 304 2.28 -10.69 27.28
N ARG A 305 1.32 -10.16 28.04
CA ARG A 305 0.20 -9.42 27.47
C ARG A 305 0.65 -8.13 26.77
N VAL A 306 1.59 -7.39 27.35
CA VAL A 306 2.19 -6.19 26.73
C VAL A 306 2.90 -6.56 25.42
N LEU A 307 3.68 -7.64 25.39
CA LEU A 307 4.35 -8.10 24.18
C LEU A 307 3.37 -8.61 23.11
N GLU A 308 2.28 -9.28 23.51
CA GLU A 308 1.20 -9.68 22.60
C GLU A 308 0.55 -8.46 21.94
N LEU A 309 0.20 -7.45 22.73
CA LEU A 309 -0.40 -6.21 22.21
C LEU A 309 0.54 -5.47 21.27
N LEU A 310 1.84 -5.41 21.57
CA LEU A 310 2.85 -4.82 20.68
C LEU A 310 2.96 -5.60 19.36
N VAL A 311 2.89 -6.94 19.41
CA VAL A 311 2.99 -7.81 18.23
C VAL A 311 1.68 -7.90 17.42
N GLU A 312 0.55 -7.52 18.01
CA GLU A 312 -0.75 -7.38 17.35
C GLU A 312 -0.96 -5.98 16.75
N SER A 313 -0.28 -4.96 17.30
CA SER A 313 -0.31 -3.60 16.76
C SER A 313 0.33 -3.54 15.36
N PRO A 314 -0.33 -2.94 14.36
CA PRO A 314 0.19 -2.86 12.99
C PRO A 314 1.48 -2.03 12.90
N SER A 315 1.64 -1.01 13.74
CA SER A 315 2.86 -0.19 13.80
C SER A 315 3.89 -0.72 14.81
N SER A 316 3.58 -1.77 15.58
CA SER A 316 4.37 -2.20 16.75
C SER A 316 4.51 -1.12 17.84
N GLU A 317 3.54 -0.20 17.89
CA GLU A 317 3.48 0.90 18.85
C GLU A 317 2.20 0.78 19.69
N LEU A 318 2.30 1.16 20.96
CA LEU A 318 1.19 1.26 21.90
C LEU A 318 1.25 2.59 22.62
N TYR A 319 0.12 3.30 22.63
CA TYR A 319 -0.04 4.48 23.45
C TYR A 319 -0.23 4.07 24.92
N TYR A 320 0.63 4.59 25.81
CA TYR A 320 0.60 4.24 27.22
C TYR A 320 -0.75 4.55 27.86
N GLN A 321 -1.37 5.66 27.46
CA GLN A 321 -2.66 6.09 27.96
C GLN A 321 -3.79 5.13 27.57
N ASP A 322 -3.80 4.64 26.33
CA ASP A 322 -4.79 3.68 25.84
C ASP A 322 -4.58 2.30 26.48
N LEU A 323 -3.31 1.91 26.69
CA LEU A 323 -2.93 0.67 27.34
C LEU A 323 -3.43 0.62 28.79
N VAL A 324 -3.25 1.72 29.53
CA VAL A 324 -3.71 1.87 30.90
C VAL A 324 -5.25 1.96 30.98
N GLN A 325 -5.90 2.64 30.05
CA GLN A 325 -7.36 2.79 30.10
C GLN A 325 -8.11 1.52 29.70
N ASN A 326 -7.63 0.76 28.71
CA ASN A 326 -8.39 -0.34 28.12
C ASN A 326 -8.01 -1.72 28.68
N GLU A 327 -6.73 -1.96 28.98
CA GLU A 327 -6.23 -3.30 29.35
C GLU A 327 -5.69 -3.36 30.79
N PHE A 328 -5.10 -2.27 31.28
CA PHE A 328 -4.46 -2.23 32.61
C PHE A 328 -4.90 -1.01 33.44
N PRO A 329 -6.17 -0.98 33.90
CA PRO A 329 -6.71 0.12 34.67
C PRO A 329 -5.87 0.42 35.92
N VAL A 330 -5.68 1.71 36.22
CA VAL A 330 -4.81 2.19 37.32
C VAL A 330 -5.29 1.67 38.67
N GLU A 331 -6.59 1.46 38.84
CA GLU A 331 -7.17 0.87 40.05
C GLU A 331 -6.66 -0.55 40.33
N GLU A 332 -6.24 -1.27 39.27
CA GLU A 332 -5.70 -2.63 39.35
C GLU A 332 -4.17 -2.69 39.19
N GLU A 333 -3.46 -1.56 39.17
CA GLU A 333 -2.02 -1.52 38.90
C GLU A 333 -1.22 -2.39 39.89
N ARG A 334 -1.68 -2.48 41.15
CA ARG A 334 -1.08 -3.35 42.18
C ARG A 334 -1.12 -4.84 41.82
N ARG A 335 -2.00 -5.27 40.91
CA ARG A 335 -2.13 -6.66 40.47
C ARG A 335 -1.31 -6.96 39.23
N HIS A 336 -1.14 -5.96 38.36
CA HIS A 336 -0.56 -6.13 37.03
C HIS A 336 0.90 -5.65 36.97
N ASN A 337 1.32 -4.72 37.84
CA ASN A 337 2.69 -4.21 37.90
C ASN A 337 3.20 -3.64 36.56
N LEU A 338 2.33 -2.99 35.77
CA LEU A 338 2.64 -2.51 34.41
C LEU A 338 3.87 -1.61 34.38
N SER A 339 3.96 -0.62 35.27
CA SER A 339 5.10 0.29 35.38
C SER A 339 6.44 -0.45 35.57
N ARG A 340 6.45 -1.50 36.40
CA ARG A 340 7.63 -2.36 36.64
C ARG A 340 7.96 -3.20 35.42
N VAL A 341 6.95 -3.76 34.74
CA VAL A 341 7.11 -4.54 33.51
C VAL A 341 7.71 -3.71 32.39
N VAL A 342 7.21 -2.49 32.18
CA VAL A 342 7.74 -1.55 31.17
C VAL A 342 9.20 -1.21 31.47
N ALA A 343 9.54 -0.97 32.75
CA ALA A 343 10.92 -0.72 33.16
C ALA A 343 11.84 -1.92 32.87
N ILE A 344 11.40 -3.15 33.17
CA ILE A 344 12.16 -4.38 32.90
C ILE A 344 12.36 -4.56 31.39
N LEU A 345 11.29 -4.46 30.60
CA LEU A 345 11.36 -4.63 29.13
C LEU A 345 12.27 -3.58 28.48
N LYS A 346 12.25 -2.34 29.00
CA LYS A 346 13.17 -1.27 28.57
C LYS A 346 14.61 -1.58 28.94
N GLN A 347 14.87 -2.10 30.14
CA GLN A 347 16.22 -2.46 30.60
C GLN A 347 16.81 -3.64 29.81
N VAL A 348 15.99 -4.62 29.44
CA VAL A 348 16.39 -5.74 28.58
C VAL A 348 16.60 -5.28 27.12
N GLY A 349 16.11 -4.09 26.76
CA GLY A 349 16.27 -3.51 25.43
C GLY A 349 15.24 -4.00 24.40
N VAL A 350 14.14 -4.61 24.85
CA VAL A 350 13.08 -5.12 23.97
C VAL A 350 12.18 -3.98 23.46
N ILE A 351 11.93 -3.00 24.33
CA ILE A 351 11.06 -1.86 24.03
C ILE A 351 11.81 -0.56 24.28
N GLU A 352 11.40 0.47 23.57
CA GLU A 352 11.73 1.85 23.89
C GLU A 352 10.46 2.64 24.23
N VAL A 353 10.63 3.62 25.11
CA VAL A 353 9.55 4.49 25.57
C VAL A 353 9.90 5.89 25.08
N VAL A 354 9.11 6.39 24.15
CA VAL A 354 9.29 7.68 23.50
C VAL A 354 8.17 8.61 23.96
N VAL A 355 8.51 9.86 24.23
CA VAL A 355 7.52 10.91 24.49
C VAL A 355 7.29 11.63 23.18
N GLU A 356 6.10 11.48 22.62
CA GLU A 356 5.70 12.17 21.40
C GLU A 356 4.82 13.36 21.75
N SER A 357 5.13 14.50 21.15
CA SER A 357 4.32 15.70 21.26
C SER A 357 3.21 15.58 20.24
N ARG A 358 1.96 15.38 20.69
CA ARG A 358 0.83 15.41 19.78
C ARG A 358 0.59 16.87 19.37
N GLU A 359 0.97 17.21 18.15
CA GLU A 359 0.47 18.42 17.51
C GLU A 359 -1.03 18.20 17.26
N GLU A 360 -1.86 18.65 18.20
CA GLU A 360 -3.29 18.78 17.95
C GLU A 360 -3.43 19.66 16.72
N GLY A 361 -3.87 19.06 15.61
CA GLY A 361 -4.01 19.75 14.34
C GLY A 361 -4.76 21.05 14.53
N ASP A 362 -4.28 22.09 13.85
CA ASP A 362 -4.90 23.41 13.76
C ASP A 362 -6.33 23.29 13.18
N ASN A 363 -7.27 22.83 13.99
CA ASN A 363 -8.67 23.16 13.82
C ASN A 363 -8.83 24.56 14.41
N GLU A 364 -8.72 25.54 13.53
CA GLU A 364 -9.13 26.93 13.77
C GLU A 364 -10.63 26.99 14.09
N ASP A 365 -10.99 26.67 15.32
CA ASP A 365 -12.20 27.20 15.94
C ASP A 365 -11.74 27.94 17.20
N GLU A 366 -11.32 29.19 17.00
CA GLU A 366 -11.16 30.18 18.04
C GLU A 366 -12.50 30.39 18.75
N GLN A 367 -12.68 29.73 19.90
CA GLN A 367 -13.52 30.24 20.96
C GLN A 367 -12.99 29.76 22.31
N ASP A 368 -12.64 30.76 23.13
CA ASP A 368 -12.36 30.70 24.57
C ASP A 368 -11.03 30.07 25.02
N GLY A 369 -9.98 30.90 25.01
CA GLY A 369 -9.31 31.36 26.24
C GLY A 369 -8.68 30.37 27.23
N GLU A 370 -8.63 29.07 26.97
CA GLU A 370 -7.86 28.12 27.78
C GLU A 370 -6.47 27.83 27.16
N PRO A 371 -5.41 27.73 27.98
CA PRO A 371 -4.08 27.43 27.48
C PRO A 371 -4.08 26.06 26.79
N ARG A 372 -3.76 26.03 25.49
CA ARG A 372 -3.54 24.82 24.68
C ARG A 372 -2.60 23.88 25.46
N ARG A 373 -3.14 22.80 26.01
CA ARG A 373 -2.33 21.74 26.62
C ARG A 373 -1.74 20.93 25.49
N THR A 374 -0.48 21.19 25.13
CA THR A 374 0.31 20.24 24.34
C THR A 374 0.36 18.93 25.13
N GLY A 375 -0.50 17.97 24.75
CA GLY A 375 -0.55 16.66 25.38
C GLY A 375 0.67 15.87 24.97
N GLU A 376 1.72 15.90 25.80
CA GLU A 376 2.81 14.92 25.70
C GLU A 376 2.22 13.53 25.91
N GLN A 377 2.33 12.66 24.90
CA GLN A 377 1.84 11.28 24.97
C GLN A 377 3.01 10.31 25.00
N LEU A 378 2.99 9.40 25.97
CA LEU A 378 3.98 8.33 26.08
C LEU A 378 3.61 7.19 25.12
N VAL A 379 4.54 6.86 24.22
CA VAL A 379 4.43 5.76 23.25
C VAL A 379 5.45 4.69 23.62
N ILE A 380 4.99 3.45 23.74
CA ILE A 380 5.83 2.26 23.89
C ILE A 380 5.94 1.60 22.51
N ARG A 381 7.16 1.37 22.03
CA ARG A 381 7.40 0.68 20.76
C ARG A 381 8.49 -0.35 20.85
N ILE A 382 8.43 -1.38 20.00
CA ILE A 382 9.50 -2.40 19.94
C ILE A 382 10.77 -1.74 19.43
N LYS A 383 11.88 -1.93 20.15
CA LYS A 383 13.17 -1.44 19.68
C LYS A 383 13.68 -2.36 18.58
N PHE A 384 13.65 -1.90 17.35
CA PHE A 384 14.41 -2.54 16.28
C PHE A 384 15.87 -2.10 16.42
N GLU A 385 16.81 -3.05 16.41
CA GLU A 385 18.21 -2.68 16.27
C GLU A 385 18.37 -2.03 14.90
N ASP A 386 18.45 -0.69 14.88
CA ASP A 386 18.90 0.03 13.70
C ASP A 386 20.24 -0.58 13.32
N SER A 387 20.23 -1.26 12.17
CA SER A 387 21.39 -1.91 11.58
C SER A 387 22.33 -0.80 11.11
N GLY A 388 23.09 -0.24 12.06
CA GLY A 388 24.05 0.83 11.86
C GLY A 388 25.38 0.33 11.32
#